data_AF-A0A954N7V0-F1
#
_entry.id   AF-A0A954N7V0-F1
#
_cell.length_a   1.000
_cell.length_b   1.000
_cell.length_c   1.000
_cell.angle_alpha   90.00
_cell.angle_beta   90.00
_cell.angle_gamma   90.00
#
_symmetry.space_group_name_H-M   'P 1'
#
loop_
_entity.id
_entity.type
_entity.pdbx_description
1 polymer ?
#
loop_
_entity_poly.entity_id
_entity_poly.type
_entity_poly.pdbx_seq_one_letter_code
_entity_poly.pdbx_strand_id
1 'polypeptide(L)'
;VFPTSLSEAMTVAAGLANPGRSDPDDPSLADALPAHVYLFSDGHFSDVTDFSLGNLSVDFRRIGTNDAANVGIVAFATQRNEDRDGELVAYGRVQNFSPDAAEVEIQLLLDGELVDAEQVEIAAGDTHAASFELAGDIEEGVLELRVGSQDSLELDDRAWVAVNPRRRARVLVVTPGNEPLELGLTTEIAARLADVRFEGPDFLKTDTYRNPAQSGYYDLVIYDRCSPEAMPQANTLMIAALPPGDAWSAEASVDVPQIIDIERSHPLLQLIEMVEVRIVEATPLVAPSGATSLIDTDRAGVVFAIAPREAFEDAVLGFSLVTAEGLNTDWPMKLSFPLFLFNVIEYLGGVRDPLVAGTVAPGSSVKLETEGAGEELEVQKPDDARVTVLRSDFGTYHFAETDELGVYAVSAGDEKKLPQHFAVNLFDPQESNIRLPETNQITIGNVDIAGSAAEQVARHQGWKILVLLALVVLLVEWYIYNRRVYL
;
A
#
# COMPACT_ATOMS: atom_id res chain seq x y z
N VAL A 1 -11.14 -6.18 -3.15
CA VAL A 1 -12.48 -6.12 -3.79
C VAL A 1 -13.03 -4.74 -3.46
N PHE A 2 -13.66 -4.02 -4.39
CA PHE A 2 -14.22 -2.70 -4.04
C PHE A 2 -15.44 -2.90 -3.13
N PRO A 3 -15.52 -2.23 -1.97
CA PRO A 3 -16.61 -2.43 -1.00
C PRO A 3 -18.01 -2.15 -1.57
N THR A 4 -18.13 -1.27 -2.57
CA THR A 4 -19.38 -0.93 -3.28
C THR A 4 -19.78 -1.86 -4.43
N SER A 5 -19.02 -2.91 -4.75
CA SER A 5 -19.30 -3.69 -5.97
C SER A 5 -20.45 -4.67 -5.79
N LEU A 6 -21.55 -4.45 -6.53
CA LEU A 6 -22.69 -5.38 -6.60
C LEU A 6 -22.37 -6.69 -7.37
N SER A 7 -21.26 -6.72 -8.13
CA SER A 7 -20.94 -7.78 -9.10
C SER A 7 -20.82 -9.17 -8.48
N GLU A 8 -20.16 -9.31 -7.33
CA GLU A 8 -19.92 -10.61 -6.68
C GLU A 8 -21.22 -11.18 -6.09
N ALA A 9 -21.99 -10.35 -5.39
CA ALA A 9 -23.29 -10.74 -4.83
C ALA A 9 -24.25 -11.19 -5.95
N MET A 10 -24.27 -10.46 -7.08
CA MET A 10 -25.08 -10.84 -8.24
C MET A 10 -24.58 -12.13 -8.91
N THR A 11 -23.27 -12.35 -8.96
CA THR A 11 -22.67 -13.59 -9.47
C THR A 11 -23.09 -14.79 -8.63
N VAL A 12 -23.06 -14.67 -7.29
CA VAL A 12 -23.53 -15.71 -6.37
C VAL A 12 -25.03 -15.96 -6.56
N ALA A 13 -25.84 -14.91 -6.64
CA ALA A 13 -27.28 -15.03 -6.89
C ALA A 13 -27.57 -15.72 -8.24
N ALA A 14 -26.83 -15.37 -9.29
CA ALA A 14 -26.95 -16.00 -10.61
C ALA A 14 -26.50 -17.46 -10.58
N GLY A 15 -25.43 -17.80 -9.86
CA GLY A 15 -24.99 -19.20 -9.72
C GLY A 15 -26.07 -20.09 -9.09
N LEU A 16 -26.85 -19.55 -8.15
CA LEU A 16 -27.96 -20.25 -7.51
C LEU A 16 -29.19 -20.38 -8.41
N ALA A 17 -29.52 -19.36 -9.20
CA ALA A 17 -30.71 -19.36 -10.06
C ALA A 17 -30.47 -19.96 -11.46
N ASN A 18 -29.22 -19.95 -11.93
CA ASN A 18 -28.80 -20.37 -13.26
C ASN A 18 -27.60 -21.34 -13.18
N PRO A 19 -27.73 -22.50 -12.53
CA PRO A 19 -26.64 -23.47 -12.43
C PRO A 19 -26.17 -23.89 -13.83
N GLY A 20 -24.86 -23.82 -14.07
CA GLY A 20 -24.26 -24.15 -15.36
C GLY A 20 -24.45 -25.62 -15.71
N ARG A 21 -25.10 -25.89 -16.84
CA ARG A 21 -25.20 -27.25 -17.41
C ARG A 21 -24.01 -27.53 -18.30
N SER A 22 -23.10 -28.40 -17.86
CA SER A 22 -22.04 -28.98 -18.70
C SER A 22 -22.51 -30.23 -19.46
N ASP A 23 -23.48 -30.97 -18.92
CA ASP A 23 -24.11 -32.14 -19.55
C ASP A 23 -25.65 -32.13 -19.32
N PRO A 24 -26.48 -32.12 -20.37
CA PRO A 24 -27.94 -32.03 -20.24
C PRO A 24 -28.62 -33.22 -19.56
N ASP A 25 -27.93 -34.36 -19.38
CA ASP A 25 -28.49 -35.58 -18.77
C ASP A 25 -27.94 -35.88 -17.36
N ASP A 26 -27.19 -34.98 -16.72
CA ASP A 26 -26.68 -35.18 -15.36
C ASP A 26 -27.76 -34.96 -14.28
N PRO A 27 -28.23 -36.00 -13.57
CA PRO A 27 -29.29 -35.90 -12.57
C PRO A 27 -28.80 -35.31 -11.23
N SER A 28 -27.52 -34.96 -11.10
CA SER A 28 -26.92 -34.44 -9.86
C SER A 28 -26.89 -32.90 -9.75
N LEU A 29 -27.28 -32.18 -10.81
CA LEU A 29 -27.35 -30.72 -10.85
C LEU A 29 -28.78 -30.22 -10.61
N ALA A 30 -28.92 -29.22 -9.73
CA ALA A 30 -30.20 -28.60 -9.42
C ALA A 30 -30.81 -27.91 -10.67
N ASP A 31 -32.13 -28.00 -10.83
CA ASP A 31 -32.82 -27.30 -11.91
C ASP A 31 -32.79 -25.78 -11.70
N ALA A 32 -32.68 -25.05 -12.81
CA ALA A 32 -32.77 -23.60 -12.81
C ALA A 32 -34.21 -23.17 -12.47
N LEU A 33 -34.39 -22.51 -11.32
CA LEU A 33 -35.68 -22.05 -10.82
C LEU A 33 -35.75 -20.52 -10.82
N PRO A 34 -36.92 -19.92 -11.08
CA PRO A 34 -37.12 -18.49 -10.90
C PRO A 34 -36.77 -18.07 -9.47
N ALA A 35 -35.94 -17.04 -9.33
CA ALA A 35 -35.54 -16.50 -8.04
C ALA A 35 -35.76 -14.98 -8.00
N HIS A 36 -36.26 -14.50 -6.87
CA HIS A 36 -36.47 -13.08 -6.62
C HIS A 36 -35.31 -12.52 -5.79
N VAL A 37 -34.68 -11.46 -6.29
CA VAL A 37 -33.62 -10.73 -5.58
C VAL A 37 -34.19 -9.40 -5.14
N TYR A 38 -34.22 -9.16 -3.84
CA TYR A 38 -34.53 -7.82 -3.30
C TYR A 38 -33.22 -7.08 -3.08
N LEU A 39 -32.98 -6.03 -3.87
CA LEU A 39 -31.79 -5.20 -3.76
C LEU A 39 -32.15 -3.94 -2.98
N PHE A 40 -31.53 -3.74 -1.81
CA PHE A 40 -31.72 -2.57 -0.97
C PHE A 40 -30.47 -1.69 -1.05
N SER A 41 -30.58 -0.48 -1.60
CA SER A 41 -29.44 0.45 -1.75
C SER A 41 -29.94 1.87 -2.07
N ASP A 42 -29.13 2.88 -1.85
CA ASP A 42 -29.35 4.26 -2.32
C ASP A 42 -29.19 4.42 -3.84
N GLY A 43 -28.45 3.52 -4.49
CA GLY A 43 -28.17 3.53 -5.92
C GLY A 43 -26.78 4.05 -6.27
N HIS A 44 -25.92 4.36 -5.30
CA HIS A 44 -24.54 4.79 -5.54
C HIS A 44 -23.57 3.60 -5.58
N PHE A 45 -23.65 2.83 -6.67
CA PHE A 45 -22.71 1.75 -6.95
C PHE A 45 -22.38 1.69 -8.44
N SER A 46 -21.25 1.09 -8.77
CA SER A 46 -20.83 0.90 -10.16
C SER A 46 -21.77 -0.06 -10.92
N ASP A 47 -22.00 0.24 -12.20
CA ASP A 47 -22.79 -0.62 -13.08
C ASP A 47 -22.23 -2.05 -13.12
N VAL A 48 -23.14 -3.04 -13.11
CA VAL A 48 -22.77 -4.45 -13.26
C VAL A 48 -22.75 -4.78 -14.75
N THR A 49 -21.58 -4.68 -15.38
CA THR A 49 -21.40 -5.02 -16.80
C THR A 49 -21.30 -6.53 -17.03
N ASP A 50 -21.54 -6.98 -18.26
CA ASP A 50 -21.37 -8.38 -18.68
C ASP A 50 -22.16 -9.43 -17.89
N PHE A 51 -23.26 -9.04 -17.26
CA PHE A 51 -24.10 -9.91 -16.46
C PHE A 51 -25.41 -10.27 -17.17
N SER A 52 -25.84 -11.54 -17.03
CA SER A 52 -27.15 -12.00 -17.52
C SER A 52 -28.02 -12.45 -16.36
N LEU A 53 -29.16 -11.78 -16.17
CA LEU A 53 -30.11 -12.10 -15.11
C LEU A 53 -30.65 -13.54 -15.22
N GLY A 54 -30.86 -14.06 -16.42
CA GLY A 54 -31.43 -15.39 -16.63
C GLY A 54 -32.79 -15.53 -15.91
N ASN A 55 -32.86 -16.42 -14.92
CA ASN A 55 -34.05 -16.65 -14.09
C ASN A 55 -34.17 -15.71 -12.87
N LEU A 56 -33.30 -14.71 -12.74
CA LEU A 56 -33.36 -13.72 -11.67
C LEU A 56 -34.37 -12.61 -12.01
N SER A 57 -35.26 -12.32 -11.06
CA SER A 57 -36.10 -11.12 -11.04
C SER A 57 -35.61 -10.21 -9.93
N VAL A 58 -35.02 -9.06 -10.28
CA VAL A 58 -34.52 -8.08 -9.31
C VAL A 58 -35.61 -7.04 -9.00
N ASP A 59 -35.90 -6.85 -7.72
CA ASP A 59 -36.72 -5.78 -7.17
C ASP A 59 -35.80 -4.79 -6.43
N PHE A 60 -35.55 -3.63 -7.05
CA PHE A 60 -34.72 -2.58 -6.48
C PHE A 60 -35.54 -1.70 -5.53
N ARG A 61 -35.12 -1.68 -4.26
CA ARG A 61 -35.71 -0.93 -3.15
C ARG A 61 -34.75 0.16 -2.71
N ARG A 62 -35.10 1.40 -3.03
CA ARG A 62 -34.28 2.57 -2.71
C ARG A 62 -34.32 2.90 -1.23
N ILE A 63 -33.14 3.15 -0.66
CA ILE A 63 -32.95 3.61 0.71
C ILE A 63 -32.27 4.98 0.69
N GLY A 64 -32.71 5.91 1.52
CA GLY A 64 -32.13 7.26 1.61
C GLY A 64 -33.14 8.36 1.29
N THR A 65 -32.65 9.59 1.22
CA THR A 65 -33.45 10.79 0.94
C THR A 65 -32.77 11.64 -0.14
N ASN A 66 -33.55 12.48 -0.82
CA ASN A 66 -33.01 13.41 -1.82
C ASN A 66 -32.28 14.61 -1.17
N ASP A 67 -32.53 14.87 0.11
CA ASP A 67 -31.97 15.98 0.86
C ASP A 67 -30.90 15.49 1.86
N ALA A 68 -30.37 14.28 1.68
CA ALA A 68 -29.28 13.78 2.50
C ALA A 68 -28.07 14.71 2.35
N ALA A 69 -27.58 15.21 3.47
CA ALA A 69 -26.38 16.02 3.55
C ALA A 69 -25.21 15.13 3.94
N ASN A 70 -24.06 15.38 3.33
CA ASN A 70 -22.79 14.77 3.69
C ASN A 70 -21.61 15.65 3.27
N VAL A 71 -20.59 15.76 4.12
CA VAL A 71 -19.32 16.41 3.82
C VAL A 71 -18.18 15.47 4.21
N GLY A 72 -17.61 14.80 3.22
CA GLY A 72 -16.63 13.74 3.43
C GLY A 72 -15.21 14.12 3.06
N ILE A 73 -14.24 13.50 3.73
CA ILE A 73 -12.84 13.52 3.31
C ILE A 73 -12.66 12.53 2.16
N VAL A 74 -12.24 13.04 1.00
CA VAL A 74 -12.07 12.24 -0.23
C VAL A 74 -10.60 11.98 -0.58
N ALA A 75 -9.67 12.66 0.08
CA ALA A 75 -8.24 12.36 0.01
C ALA A 75 -7.50 12.95 1.22
N PHE A 76 -6.50 12.24 1.70
CA PHE A 76 -5.53 12.76 2.68
C PHE A 76 -4.17 12.13 2.42
N ALA A 77 -3.13 12.95 2.34
CA ALA A 77 -1.76 12.52 2.06
C ALA A 77 -0.76 13.46 2.73
N THR A 78 0.46 12.97 2.91
CA THR A 78 1.56 13.76 3.47
C THR A 78 2.74 13.71 2.51
N GLN A 79 3.50 14.79 2.47
CA GLN A 79 4.71 14.87 1.68
C GLN A 79 5.81 15.49 2.54
N ARG A 80 7.00 14.88 2.51
CA ARG A 80 8.19 15.46 3.15
C ARG A 80 8.68 16.62 2.29
N ASN A 81 9.02 17.75 2.92
CA ASN A 81 9.62 18.87 2.22
C ASN A 81 11.05 18.52 1.80
N GLU A 82 11.35 18.62 0.50
CA GLU A 82 12.68 18.30 -0.05
C GLU A 82 13.71 19.42 0.23
N ASP A 83 13.25 20.66 0.37
CA ASP A 83 14.12 21.83 0.57
C ASP A 83 14.41 22.11 2.06
N ARG A 84 13.59 21.59 2.97
CA ARG A 84 13.69 21.79 4.41
C ARG A 84 13.55 20.46 5.14
N ASP A 85 14.70 19.91 5.50
CA ASP A 85 14.80 18.67 6.27
C ASP A 85 13.89 18.71 7.51
N GLY A 86 13.06 17.67 7.67
CA GLY A 86 12.18 17.47 8.81
C GLY A 86 10.76 18.01 8.65
N GLU A 87 10.54 19.03 7.80
CA GLU A 87 9.21 19.60 7.59
C GLU A 87 8.31 18.63 6.79
N LEU A 88 7.06 18.49 7.24
CA LEU A 88 6.02 17.74 6.55
C LEU A 88 4.93 18.72 6.11
N VAL A 89 4.36 18.47 4.93
CA VAL A 89 3.13 19.11 4.50
C VAL A 89 2.05 18.05 4.39
N ALA A 90 0.91 18.30 5.03
CA ALA A 90 -0.26 17.45 4.95
C ALA A 90 -1.30 18.10 4.02
N TYR A 91 -1.79 17.33 3.05
CA TYR A 91 -2.78 17.76 2.06
C TYR A 91 -4.06 16.96 2.22
N GLY A 92 -5.18 17.64 2.44
CA GLY A 92 -6.51 17.06 2.54
C GLY A 92 -7.44 17.59 1.46
N ARG A 93 -8.37 16.77 0.99
CA ARG A 93 -9.50 17.19 0.16
C ARG A 93 -10.80 16.81 0.84
N VAL A 94 -11.66 17.80 1.01
CA VAL A 94 -12.98 17.66 1.63
C VAL A 94 -14.02 18.06 0.61
N GLN A 95 -15.02 17.23 0.39
CA GLN A 95 -16.06 17.44 -0.62
C GLN A 95 -17.43 17.54 0.03
N ASN A 96 -18.21 18.52 -0.39
CA ASN A 96 -19.59 18.67 0.05
C ASN A 96 -20.53 17.96 -0.94
N PHE A 97 -21.18 16.89 -0.49
CA PHE A 97 -22.17 16.12 -1.26
C PHE A 97 -23.62 16.57 -0.99
N SER A 98 -23.79 17.53 -0.10
CA SER A 98 -25.08 18.10 0.29
C SER A 98 -25.69 18.97 -0.83
N PRO A 99 -27.02 19.16 -0.84
CA PRO A 99 -27.68 20.04 -1.81
C PRO A 99 -27.38 21.53 -1.60
N ASP A 100 -26.97 21.92 -0.40
CA ASP A 100 -26.67 23.30 0.01
C ASP A 100 -25.19 23.46 0.39
N ALA A 101 -24.71 24.70 0.45
CA ALA A 101 -23.38 25.01 0.97
C ALA A 101 -23.27 24.62 2.45
N ALA A 102 -22.10 24.13 2.87
CA ALA A 102 -21.83 23.69 4.22
C ALA A 102 -20.63 24.45 4.80
N GLU A 103 -20.79 24.99 6.00
CA GLU A 103 -19.70 25.58 6.78
C GLU A 103 -19.13 24.49 7.70
N VAL A 104 -17.86 24.14 7.51
CA VAL A 104 -17.20 23.05 8.24
C VAL A 104 -15.87 23.52 8.82
N GLU A 105 -15.48 22.90 9.93
CA GLU A 105 -14.16 23.03 10.53
C GLU A 105 -13.33 21.80 10.16
N ILE A 106 -12.17 22.02 9.54
CA ILE A 106 -11.21 20.98 9.16
C ILE A 106 -10.04 21.05 10.14
N GLN A 107 -9.83 19.97 10.90
CA GLN A 107 -8.80 19.88 11.94
C GLN A 107 -7.73 18.88 11.52
N LEU A 108 -6.46 19.25 11.69
CA LEU A 108 -5.33 18.34 11.61
C LEU A 108 -4.83 18.01 13.01
N LEU A 109 -4.76 16.72 13.33
CA LEU A 109 -4.24 16.22 14.59
C LEU A 109 -3.00 15.34 14.34
N LEU A 110 -2.04 15.40 15.25
CA LEU A 110 -0.89 14.50 15.32
C LEU A 110 -0.97 13.72 16.64
N ASP A 111 -1.07 12.40 16.56
CA ASP A 111 -1.21 11.51 17.72
C ASP A 111 -2.35 11.92 18.69
N GLY A 112 -3.42 12.49 18.12
CA GLY A 112 -4.60 12.97 18.85
C GLY A 112 -4.48 14.40 19.42
N GLU A 113 -3.33 15.06 19.28
CA GLU A 113 -3.15 16.47 19.63
C GLU A 113 -3.44 17.37 18.43
N LEU A 114 -4.23 18.42 18.62
CA LEU A 114 -4.56 19.39 17.56
C LEU A 114 -3.30 20.16 17.14
N VAL A 115 -2.95 20.05 15.86
CA VAL A 115 -1.82 20.77 15.25
C VAL A 115 -2.32 22.10 14.67
N ASP A 116 -3.36 22.03 13.84
CA ASP A 116 -3.92 23.19 13.15
C ASP A 116 -5.40 22.96 12.80
N ALA A 117 -6.14 24.04 12.50
CA ALA A 117 -7.53 23.98 12.08
C ALA A 117 -7.90 25.15 11.17
N GLU A 118 -8.74 24.87 10.17
CA GLU A 118 -9.28 25.86 9.23
C GLU A 118 -10.81 25.77 9.20
N GLN A 119 -11.49 26.92 9.19
CA GLN A 119 -12.93 26.99 8.98
C GLN A 119 -13.21 27.46 7.55
N VAL A 120 -14.05 26.73 6.82
CA VAL A 120 -14.34 26.99 5.41
C VAL A 120 -15.82 26.75 5.09
N GLU A 121 -16.36 27.56 4.16
CA GLU A 121 -17.64 27.31 3.52
C GLU A 121 -17.41 26.61 2.17
N ILE A 122 -17.95 25.42 1.99
CA ILE A 122 -17.84 24.61 0.77
C ILE A 122 -19.21 24.63 0.07
N ALA A 123 -19.26 25.15 -1.16
CA ALA A 123 -20.51 25.16 -1.94
C ALA A 123 -20.99 23.73 -2.26
N ALA A 124 -22.28 23.59 -2.57
CA ALA A 124 -22.89 22.31 -2.90
C ALA A 124 -22.19 21.63 -4.08
N GLY A 125 -21.71 20.40 -3.89
CA GLY A 125 -20.99 19.62 -4.90
C GLY A 125 -19.50 19.98 -5.06
N ASP A 126 -19.04 21.09 -4.46
CA ASP A 126 -17.66 21.55 -4.59
C ASP A 126 -16.71 20.82 -3.64
N THR A 127 -15.42 20.91 -3.95
CA THR A 127 -14.32 20.36 -3.15
C THR A 127 -13.41 21.47 -2.66
N HIS A 128 -13.09 21.47 -1.36
CA HIS A 128 -12.04 22.30 -0.79
C HIS A 128 -10.75 21.50 -0.62
N ALA A 129 -9.62 22.15 -0.87
CA ALA A 129 -8.28 21.58 -0.64
C ALA A 129 -7.65 22.29 0.55
N ALA A 130 -7.39 21.55 1.62
CA ALA A 130 -6.71 22.03 2.82
C ALA A 130 -5.23 21.63 2.77
N SER A 131 -4.35 22.52 3.22
CA SER A 131 -2.90 22.29 3.28
C SER A 131 -2.38 22.80 4.60
N PHE A 132 -1.66 21.94 5.32
CA PHE A 132 -1.12 22.23 6.64
C PHE A 132 0.40 22.03 6.63
N GLU A 133 1.14 23.06 7.01
CA GLU A 133 2.59 22.98 7.18
C GLU A 133 2.89 22.55 8.62
N LEU A 134 3.51 21.38 8.79
CA LEU A 134 3.92 20.90 10.09
C LEU A 134 5.37 21.30 10.36
N ALA A 135 5.54 22.19 11.34
CA ALA A 135 6.84 22.62 11.80
C ALA A 135 7.42 21.62 12.83
N GLY A 136 8.70 21.28 12.66
CA GLY A 136 9.42 20.33 13.53
C GLY A 136 9.85 19.09 12.78
N ASP A 137 10.83 18.38 13.32
CA ASP A 137 11.37 17.15 12.74
C ASP A 137 10.45 15.97 13.11
N ILE A 138 9.34 15.83 12.37
CA ILE A 138 8.38 14.74 12.59
C ILE A 138 8.94 13.49 11.91
N GLU A 139 9.66 12.69 12.70
CA GLU A 139 10.22 11.43 12.24
C GLU A 139 9.14 10.36 12.12
N GLU A 140 8.20 10.30 13.08
CA GLU A 140 7.12 9.31 13.16
C GLU A 140 5.84 9.90 13.78
N GLY A 141 4.71 9.21 13.58
CA GLY A 141 3.43 9.51 14.21
C GLY A 141 2.24 9.21 13.31
N VAL A 142 1.03 9.44 13.83
CA VAL A 142 -0.22 9.32 13.07
C VAL A 142 -0.83 10.70 12.90
N LEU A 143 -1.01 11.09 11.64
CA LEU A 143 -1.81 12.28 11.32
C LEU A 143 -3.27 11.87 11.12
N GLU A 144 -4.18 12.59 11.76
CA GLU A 144 -5.63 12.48 11.58
C GLU A 144 -6.16 13.80 11.00
N LEU A 145 -6.85 13.73 9.87
CA LEU A 145 -7.69 14.81 9.37
C LEU A 145 -9.11 14.56 9.83
N ARG A 146 -9.74 15.56 10.44
CA ARG A 146 -11.12 15.49 10.94
C ARG A 146 -11.95 16.63 10.38
N VAL A 147 -13.15 16.32 9.90
CA VAL A 147 -14.14 17.30 9.48
C VAL A 147 -15.25 17.35 10.53
N GLY A 148 -15.57 18.56 10.99
CA GLY A 148 -16.67 18.80 11.92
C GLY A 148 -18.00 18.97 11.20
N SER A 149 -18.56 17.89 10.65
CA SER A 149 -19.91 17.85 10.07
C SER A 149 -20.91 17.30 11.09
N GLN A 150 -22.18 17.73 11.03
CA GLN A 150 -23.30 17.03 11.68
C GLN A 150 -24.17 16.40 10.60
N ASP A 151 -23.57 15.54 9.80
CA ASP A 151 -24.24 14.91 8.67
C ASP A 151 -24.63 13.45 8.98
N SER A 152 -24.96 12.68 7.94
CA SER A 152 -25.51 11.33 8.10
C SER A 152 -24.49 10.21 7.92
N LEU A 153 -23.21 10.50 7.66
CA LEU A 153 -22.16 9.48 7.45
C LEU A 153 -20.88 9.81 8.23
N GLU A 154 -20.81 9.39 9.50
CA GLU A 154 -19.62 9.64 10.35
C GLU A 154 -18.33 8.93 9.87
N LEU A 155 -18.43 8.01 8.90
CA LEU A 155 -17.31 7.17 8.46
C LEU A 155 -16.30 7.92 7.58
N ASP A 156 -16.68 9.02 6.94
CA ASP A 156 -15.80 9.83 6.08
C ASP A 156 -15.45 11.20 6.68
N ASP A 157 -15.91 11.48 7.90
CA ASP A 157 -15.50 12.64 8.70
C ASP A 157 -14.06 12.55 9.20
N ARG A 158 -13.44 11.36 9.12
CA ARG A 158 -12.09 11.10 9.63
C ARG A 158 -11.24 10.35 8.63
N ALA A 159 -9.99 10.76 8.53
CA ALA A 159 -8.99 10.09 7.73
C ALA A 159 -7.63 10.12 8.41
N TRP A 160 -6.82 9.09 8.17
CA TRP A 160 -5.52 8.93 8.79
C TRP A 160 -4.41 8.77 7.75
N VAL A 161 -3.23 9.28 8.07
CA VAL A 161 -1.98 8.98 7.35
C VAL A 161 -0.92 8.65 8.38
N ALA A 162 -0.30 7.49 8.20
CA ALA A 162 0.83 7.08 9.01
C ALA A 162 2.12 7.76 8.52
N VAL A 163 2.81 8.45 9.42
CA VAL A 163 4.19 8.89 9.22
C VAL A 163 5.09 7.83 9.84
N ASN A 164 5.70 7.00 8.99
CA ASN A 164 6.65 6.01 9.46
C ASN A 164 8.07 6.59 9.55
N PRO A 165 8.88 6.12 10.51
CA PRO A 165 10.28 6.51 10.60
C PRO A 165 11.01 6.13 9.31
N ARG A 166 11.97 6.97 8.91
CA ARG A 166 12.85 6.64 7.79
C ARG A 166 13.68 5.42 8.16
N ARG A 167 13.35 4.27 7.56
CA ARG A 167 14.19 3.08 7.68
C ARG A 167 15.55 3.37 7.06
N ARG A 168 16.61 3.05 7.80
CA ARG A 168 17.98 3.06 7.28
C ARG A 168 18.30 1.68 6.72
N ALA A 169 18.72 1.61 5.46
CA ALA A 169 19.13 0.35 4.84
C ALA A 169 20.35 -0.22 5.57
N ARG A 170 20.30 -1.52 5.88
CA ARG A 170 21.46 -2.25 6.42
C ARG A 170 22.37 -2.64 5.28
N VAL A 171 23.42 -1.85 5.07
CA VAL A 171 24.36 -2.01 3.95
C VAL A 171 25.65 -2.62 4.46
N LEU A 172 26.02 -3.80 3.93
CA LEU A 172 27.34 -4.37 4.14
C LEU A 172 28.22 -4.10 2.93
N VAL A 173 29.39 -3.51 3.15
CA VAL A 173 30.41 -3.30 2.13
C VAL A 173 31.59 -4.21 2.43
N VAL A 174 31.88 -5.13 1.52
CA VAL A 174 33.05 -6.02 1.61
C VAL A 174 34.08 -5.57 0.59
N THR A 175 35.21 -5.06 1.06
CA THR A 175 36.24 -4.46 0.19
C THR A 175 37.65 -4.77 0.71
N PRO A 176 38.63 -5.04 -0.16
CA PRO A 176 40.05 -5.06 0.22
C PRO A 176 40.63 -3.66 0.51
N GLY A 177 39.84 -2.59 0.32
CA GLY A 177 40.19 -1.19 0.57
C GLY A 177 39.88 -0.31 -0.64
N ASN A 178 38.97 0.65 -0.48
CA ASN A 178 38.48 1.51 -1.56
C ASN A 178 38.05 2.87 -1.02
N GLU A 179 39.03 3.78 -0.89
CA GLU A 179 38.83 5.12 -0.33
C GLU A 179 37.71 5.91 -1.02
N PRO A 180 37.58 5.93 -2.36
CA PRO A 180 36.42 6.52 -3.03
C PRO A 180 35.06 6.02 -2.52
N LEU A 181 34.92 4.69 -2.40
CA LEU A 181 33.68 4.05 -1.97
C LEU A 181 33.41 4.34 -0.48
N GLU A 182 34.44 4.27 0.36
CA GLU A 182 34.37 4.61 1.78
C GLU A 182 33.90 6.06 1.96
N LEU A 183 34.58 7.03 1.35
CA LEU A 183 34.25 8.45 1.46
C LEU A 183 32.83 8.76 0.97
N GLY A 184 32.39 8.13 -0.12
CA GLY A 184 31.05 8.34 -0.66
C GLY A 184 29.92 7.79 0.22
N LEU A 185 30.15 6.62 0.83
CA LEU A 185 29.16 5.93 1.66
C LEU A 185 29.17 6.35 3.13
N THR A 186 30.17 7.13 3.58
CA THR A 186 30.22 7.70 4.95
C THR A 186 29.83 9.18 5.01
N THR A 187 29.22 9.72 3.95
CA THR A 187 28.70 11.10 3.96
C THR A 187 27.50 11.22 4.90
N GLU A 188 27.18 12.45 5.34
CA GLU A 188 25.97 12.69 6.17
C GLU A 188 24.69 12.26 5.45
N ILE A 189 24.62 12.45 4.13
CA ILE A 189 23.48 12.03 3.31
C ILE A 189 23.38 10.50 3.29
N ALA A 190 24.48 9.78 3.05
CA ALA A 190 24.49 8.32 3.07
C ALA A 190 24.14 7.77 4.46
N ALA A 191 24.64 8.41 5.53
CA ALA A 191 24.33 8.04 6.90
C ALA A 191 22.83 8.20 7.22
N ARG A 192 22.12 9.17 6.65
CA ARG A 192 20.66 9.30 6.80
C ARG A 192 19.88 8.16 6.13
N LEU A 193 20.43 7.58 5.05
CA LEU A 193 19.75 6.52 4.29
C LEU A 193 20.14 5.10 4.70
N ALA A 194 21.33 4.92 5.26
CA ALA A 194 21.87 3.59 5.51
C ALA A 194 22.73 3.51 6.78
N ASP A 195 22.65 2.35 7.43
CA ASP A 195 23.65 1.84 8.36
C ASP A 195 24.69 1.05 7.58
N VAL A 196 25.78 1.72 7.20
CA VAL A 196 26.86 1.13 6.40
C VAL A 196 27.92 0.51 7.30
N ARG A 197 28.21 -0.77 7.08
CA ARG A 197 29.31 -1.50 7.74
C ARG A 197 30.35 -1.92 6.71
N PHE A 198 31.61 -1.60 6.98
CA PHE A 198 32.75 -2.02 6.15
C PHE A 198 33.45 -3.23 6.75
N GLU A 199 33.75 -4.21 5.91
CA GLU A 199 34.49 -5.42 6.27
C GLU A 199 35.48 -5.81 5.17
N GLY A 200 36.55 -6.53 5.56
CA GLY A 200 37.51 -7.08 4.60
C GLY A 200 37.03 -8.39 3.96
N PRO A 201 37.62 -8.84 2.84
CA PRO A 201 37.19 -10.07 2.14
C PRO A 201 37.25 -11.34 3.00
N ASP A 202 38.11 -11.39 4.02
CA ASP A 202 38.17 -12.54 4.94
C ASP A 202 36.91 -12.69 5.81
N PHE A 203 36.10 -11.63 5.96
CA PHE A 203 34.82 -11.68 6.67
C PHE A 203 33.83 -12.65 6.01
N LEU A 204 33.90 -12.82 4.68
CA LEU A 204 33.03 -13.73 3.91
C LEU A 204 33.13 -15.19 4.36
N LYS A 205 34.24 -15.58 4.99
CA LYS A 205 34.51 -16.96 5.45
C LYS A 205 33.93 -17.24 6.84
N THR A 206 33.38 -16.23 7.50
CA THR A 206 32.91 -16.31 8.89
C THR A 206 31.44 -16.67 8.98
N ASP A 207 31.04 -17.35 10.05
CA ASP A 207 29.62 -17.60 10.33
C ASP A 207 28.86 -16.31 10.68
N THR A 208 29.58 -15.28 11.16
CA THR A 208 29.07 -13.93 11.39
C THR A 208 28.67 -13.20 10.11
N TYR A 209 29.16 -13.64 8.95
CA TYR A 209 28.67 -13.21 7.65
C TYR A 209 27.61 -14.17 7.10
N ARG A 210 27.90 -15.48 7.08
CA ARG A 210 27.03 -16.48 6.44
C ARG A 210 25.62 -16.48 7.01
N ASN A 211 25.46 -16.46 8.34
CA ASN A 211 24.14 -16.56 8.94
C ASN A 211 23.27 -15.33 8.62
N PRO A 212 23.72 -14.07 8.86
CA PRO A 212 22.93 -12.89 8.49
C PRO A 212 22.69 -12.75 6.99
N ALA A 213 23.67 -13.10 6.16
CA ALA A 213 23.53 -13.05 4.70
C ALA A 213 22.47 -14.02 4.18
N GLN A 214 22.40 -15.24 4.74
CA GLN A 214 21.42 -16.25 4.33
C GLN A 214 20.05 -16.07 4.99
N SER A 215 19.96 -15.34 6.10
CA SER A 215 18.69 -15.01 6.72
C SER A 215 18.04 -13.75 6.14
N GLY A 216 18.67 -13.03 5.21
CA GLY A 216 18.16 -11.76 4.69
C GLY A 216 18.21 -10.62 5.72
N TYR A 217 19.25 -10.60 6.55
CA TYR A 217 19.48 -9.51 7.51
C TYR A 217 19.96 -8.22 6.83
N TYR A 218 20.70 -8.32 5.73
CA TYR A 218 21.16 -7.16 4.98
C TYR A 218 20.15 -6.78 3.90
N ASP A 219 20.00 -5.49 3.66
CA ASP A 219 19.11 -5.00 2.61
C ASP A 219 19.88 -4.89 1.28
N LEU A 220 21.15 -4.51 1.39
CA LEU A 220 22.11 -4.44 0.29
C LEU A 220 23.48 -4.96 0.75
N VAL A 221 24.13 -5.77 -0.10
CA VAL A 221 25.54 -6.12 0.06
C VAL A 221 26.36 -5.69 -1.15
N ILE A 222 27.34 -4.81 -0.92
CA ILE A 222 28.27 -4.32 -1.92
C ILE A 222 29.57 -5.12 -1.81
N TYR A 223 29.99 -5.75 -2.89
CA TYR A 223 31.25 -6.50 -2.95
C TYR A 223 32.19 -5.82 -3.92
N ASP A 224 33.31 -5.34 -3.43
CA ASP A 224 34.36 -4.71 -4.23
C ASP A 224 35.53 -5.68 -4.39
N ARG A 225 35.81 -6.06 -5.64
CA ARG A 225 36.90 -6.97 -6.05
C ARG A 225 36.94 -8.28 -5.26
N CYS A 226 35.77 -8.75 -4.83
CA CYS A 226 35.58 -10.01 -4.15
C CYS A 226 34.19 -10.57 -4.44
N SER A 227 34.01 -11.87 -4.23
CA SER A 227 32.74 -12.56 -4.41
C SER A 227 32.50 -13.51 -3.24
N PRO A 228 31.24 -13.70 -2.79
CA PRO A 228 30.93 -14.68 -1.77
C PRO A 228 30.94 -16.10 -2.33
N GLU A 229 31.02 -17.10 -1.46
CA GLU A 229 30.85 -18.51 -1.87
C GLU A 229 29.40 -18.82 -2.28
N ALA A 230 28.43 -18.18 -1.63
CA ALA A 230 27.00 -18.27 -1.91
C ALA A 230 26.37 -16.89 -1.85
N MET A 231 25.42 -16.61 -2.75
CA MET A 231 24.75 -15.32 -2.80
C MET A 231 23.90 -15.06 -1.55
N PRO A 232 23.84 -13.81 -1.05
CA PRO A 232 23.00 -13.44 0.09
C PRO A 232 21.52 -13.38 -0.32
N GLN A 233 20.63 -13.48 0.68
CA GLN A 233 19.21 -13.15 0.57
C GLN A 233 19.01 -11.63 0.66
N ALA A 234 19.70 -10.89 -0.22
CA ALA A 234 19.71 -9.43 -0.29
C ALA A 234 20.01 -8.99 -1.73
N ASN A 235 19.70 -7.74 -2.06
CA ASN A 235 20.17 -7.12 -3.31
C ASN A 235 21.69 -6.96 -3.26
N THR A 236 22.36 -7.02 -4.42
CA THR A 236 23.82 -6.91 -4.46
C THR A 236 24.32 -5.92 -5.49
N LEU A 237 25.45 -5.28 -5.17
CA LEU A 237 26.28 -4.56 -6.13
C LEU A 237 27.68 -5.20 -6.14
N MET A 238 28.05 -5.80 -7.26
CA MET A 238 29.38 -6.35 -7.52
C MET A 238 30.22 -5.30 -8.25
N ILE A 239 31.38 -4.94 -7.72
CA ILE A 239 32.34 -4.02 -8.36
C ILE A 239 33.59 -4.80 -8.73
N ALA A 240 33.88 -4.89 -10.04
CA ALA A 240 35.01 -5.66 -10.58
C ALA A 240 35.06 -7.11 -10.06
N ALA A 241 33.89 -7.71 -9.89
CA ALA A 241 33.70 -9.08 -9.45
C ALA A 241 32.41 -9.62 -10.09
N LEU A 242 32.27 -10.94 -10.15
CA LEU A 242 31.05 -11.59 -10.65
C LEU A 242 30.34 -12.32 -9.51
N PRO A 243 29.00 -12.39 -9.55
CA PRO A 243 28.26 -13.33 -8.72
C PRO A 243 28.79 -14.77 -8.94
N PRO A 244 28.88 -15.61 -7.90
CA PRO A 244 29.28 -17.01 -8.04
C PRO A 244 28.26 -17.78 -8.90
N GLY A 245 28.75 -18.72 -9.72
CA GLY A 245 27.94 -19.52 -10.63
C GLY A 245 28.18 -19.18 -12.10
N ASP A 246 27.37 -19.76 -12.99
CA ASP A 246 27.56 -19.68 -14.45
C ASP A 246 26.62 -18.67 -15.13
N ALA A 247 25.74 -18.00 -14.36
CA ALA A 247 24.75 -17.07 -14.90
C ALA A 247 25.37 -15.79 -15.47
N TRP A 248 26.47 -15.35 -14.85
CA TRP A 248 27.26 -14.22 -15.28
C TRP A 248 28.61 -14.71 -15.81
N SER A 249 29.07 -14.13 -16.90
CA SER A 249 30.44 -14.34 -17.35
C SER A 249 31.07 -13.03 -17.81
N ALA A 250 32.40 -13.02 -17.84
CA ALA A 250 33.21 -11.88 -18.23
C ALA A 250 34.03 -12.24 -19.48
N GLU A 251 34.17 -11.30 -20.39
CA GLU A 251 35.07 -11.45 -21.53
C GLU A 251 36.49 -10.97 -21.19
N ALA A 252 37.38 -10.94 -22.19
CA ALA A 252 38.70 -10.38 -22.01
C ALA A 252 38.63 -8.88 -21.71
N SER A 253 39.43 -8.44 -20.75
CA SER A 253 39.53 -7.04 -20.38
C SER A 253 39.96 -6.16 -21.57
N VAL A 254 39.45 -4.93 -21.59
CA VAL A 254 39.64 -3.96 -22.67
C VAL A 254 40.23 -2.68 -22.11
N ASP A 255 41.29 -2.22 -22.77
CA ASP A 255 41.98 -0.97 -22.45
C ASP A 255 41.23 0.25 -23.00
N VAL A 256 41.06 1.25 -22.15
CA VAL A 256 40.54 2.59 -22.43
C VAL A 256 39.19 2.58 -23.17
N PRO A 257 38.17 1.87 -22.67
CA PRO A 257 36.85 1.88 -23.28
C PRO A 257 36.21 3.27 -23.15
N GLN A 258 35.40 3.65 -24.13
CA GLN A 258 34.61 4.88 -24.10
C GLN A 258 33.14 4.54 -23.88
N ILE A 259 32.51 5.18 -22.91
CA ILE A 259 31.07 5.06 -22.67
C ILE A 259 30.32 5.67 -23.86
N ILE A 260 29.45 4.87 -24.48
CA ILE A 260 28.65 5.29 -25.64
C ILE A 260 27.19 5.50 -25.28
N ASP A 261 26.66 4.73 -24.33
CA ASP A 261 25.27 4.84 -23.90
C ASP A 261 25.09 4.48 -22.43
N ILE A 262 24.04 5.07 -21.85
CA ILE A 262 23.61 4.83 -20.48
C ILE A 262 22.10 4.77 -20.40
N GLU A 263 21.58 3.82 -19.64
CA GLU A 263 20.13 3.65 -19.43
C GLU A 263 19.62 4.64 -18.37
N ARG A 264 19.36 5.87 -18.79
CA ARG A 264 18.96 6.99 -17.90
C ARG A 264 17.59 6.82 -17.24
N SER A 265 16.74 5.96 -17.80
CA SER A 265 15.42 5.67 -17.24
C SER A 265 15.50 4.75 -16.02
N HIS A 266 16.60 3.99 -15.87
CA HIS A 266 16.77 3.08 -14.77
C HIS A 266 17.10 3.85 -13.47
N PRO A 267 16.45 3.52 -12.33
CA PRO A 267 16.68 4.18 -11.04
C PRO A 267 18.15 4.33 -10.63
N LEU A 268 18.97 3.30 -10.88
CA LEU A 268 20.41 3.34 -10.59
C LEU A 268 21.18 4.45 -11.33
N LEU A 269 20.74 4.84 -12.53
CA LEU A 269 21.40 5.85 -13.37
C LEU A 269 20.57 7.12 -13.55
N GLN A 270 19.50 7.28 -12.76
CA GLN A 270 18.65 8.45 -12.78
C GLN A 270 19.46 9.69 -12.35
N LEU A 271 19.38 10.77 -13.14
CA LEU A 271 20.14 12.01 -12.93
C LEU A 271 21.69 11.86 -13.00
N ILE A 272 22.18 10.77 -13.58
CA ILE A 272 23.62 10.50 -13.71
C ILE A 272 24.10 10.87 -15.11
N GLU A 273 25.15 11.70 -15.17
CA GLU A 273 25.90 11.95 -16.40
C GLU A 273 27.27 11.25 -16.39
N MET A 274 27.57 10.53 -17.48
CA MET A 274 28.78 9.72 -17.65
C MET A 274 29.68 10.17 -18.81
N VAL A 275 29.33 11.27 -19.50
CA VAL A 275 29.96 11.67 -20.78
C VAL A 275 31.46 11.94 -20.66
N GLU A 276 31.93 12.41 -19.50
CA GLU A 276 33.35 12.71 -19.27
C GLU A 276 34.08 11.67 -18.40
N VAL A 277 33.43 10.56 -18.07
CA VAL A 277 34.04 9.51 -17.26
C VAL A 277 35.01 8.72 -18.11
N ARG A 278 36.25 8.66 -17.65
CA ARG A 278 37.32 7.90 -18.29
C ARG A 278 37.60 6.64 -17.48
N ILE A 279 37.70 5.52 -18.18
CA ILE A 279 38.03 4.22 -17.60
C ILE A 279 39.33 3.77 -18.25
N VAL A 280 40.30 3.32 -17.46
CA VAL A 280 41.58 2.80 -17.95
C VAL A 280 41.42 1.36 -18.42
N GLU A 281 40.73 0.54 -17.62
CA GLU A 281 40.50 -0.87 -17.93
C GLU A 281 39.07 -1.28 -17.51
N ALA A 282 38.34 -1.97 -18.39
CA ALA A 282 37.05 -2.57 -18.07
C ALA A 282 36.91 -3.97 -18.65
N THR A 283 36.17 -4.82 -17.94
CA THR A 283 35.84 -6.17 -18.35
C THR A 283 34.40 -6.22 -18.88
N PRO A 284 34.19 -6.56 -20.15
CA PRO A 284 32.86 -6.76 -20.72
C PRO A 284 32.07 -7.82 -19.96
N LEU A 285 30.79 -7.56 -19.74
CA LEU A 285 29.87 -8.45 -19.05
C LEU A 285 28.96 -9.17 -20.05
N VAL A 286 28.82 -10.48 -19.83
CA VAL A 286 27.77 -11.29 -20.44
C VAL A 286 26.76 -11.60 -19.33
N ALA A 287 25.67 -10.85 -19.33
CA ALA A 287 24.61 -10.93 -18.34
C ALA A 287 23.61 -12.06 -18.64
N PRO A 288 22.92 -12.61 -17.62
CA PRO A 288 21.91 -13.65 -17.82
C PRO A 288 20.66 -13.13 -18.54
N SER A 289 19.78 -14.06 -18.96
CA SER A 289 18.51 -13.71 -19.59
C SER A 289 17.62 -12.88 -18.66
N GLY A 290 17.04 -11.79 -19.18
CA GLY A 290 16.22 -10.86 -18.39
C GLY A 290 17.03 -9.75 -17.70
N ALA A 291 18.34 -9.69 -17.92
CA ALA A 291 19.16 -8.59 -17.48
C ALA A 291 18.92 -7.31 -18.30
N THR A 292 19.10 -6.16 -17.67
CA THR A 292 19.09 -4.84 -18.28
C THR A 292 20.52 -4.31 -18.35
N SER A 293 20.98 -3.96 -19.55
CA SER A 293 22.24 -3.21 -19.74
C SER A 293 22.05 -1.78 -19.23
N LEU A 294 22.98 -1.31 -18.41
CA LEU A 294 22.94 0.03 -17.83
C LEU A 294 24.00 0.95 -18.40
N ILE A 295 25.21 0.45 -18.68
CA ILE A 295 26.30 1.20 -19.31
C ILE A 295 26.90 0.36 -20.43
N ASP A 296 26.87 0.92 -21.63
CA ASP A 296 27.47 0.37 -22.83
C ASP A 296 28.69 1.19 -23.26
N THR A 297 29.69 0.50 -23.78
CA THR A 297 30.96 1.06 -24.26
C THR A 297 31.24 0.67 -25.71
N ASP A 298 32.06 1.48 -26.39
CA ASP A 298 32.40 1.27 -27.80
C ASP A 298 33.14 -0.04 -28.06
N ARG A 299 34.03 -0.45 -27.15
CA ARG A 299 34.95 -1.59 -27.32
C ARG A 299 34.77 -2.69 -26.29
N ALA A 300 34.22 -2.38 -25.12
CA ALA A 300 34.04 -3.34 -24.03
C ALA A 300 32.57 -3.77 -23.86
N GLY A 301 31.69 -3.48 -24.83
CA GLY A 301 30.27 -3.82 -24.76
C GLY A 301 29.64 -3.31 -23.46
N VAL A 302 28.84 -4.17 -22.82
CA VAL A 302 28.18 -3.88 -21.54
C VAL A 302 29.20 -3.93 -20.40
N VAL A 303 29.35 -2.82 -19.66
CA VAL A 303 30.25 -2.72 -18.50
C VAL A 303 29.52 -2.46 -17.18
N PHE A 304 28.21 -2.22 -17.23
CA PHE A 304 27.34 -2.21 -16.05
C PHE A 304 25.98 -2.79 -16.44
N ALA A 305 25.51 -3.77 -15.68
CA ALA A 305 24.21 -4.40 -15.91
C ALA A 305 23.57 -4.81 -14.59
N ILE A 306 22.25 -5.00 -14.61
CA ILE A 306 21.48 -5.52 -13.48
C ILE A 306 20.62 -6.69 -13.95
N ALA A 307 20.51 -7.74 -13.13
CA ALA A 307 19.67 -8.88 -13.43
C ALA A 307 18.87 -9.36 -12.21
N PRO A 308 17.65 -9.88 -12.41
CA PRO A 308 16.87 -10.46 -11.33
C PRO A 308 17.45 -11.82 -10.89
N ARG A 309 17.40 -12.06 -9.58
CA ARG A 309 17.71 -13.32 -8.89
C ARG A 309 16.62 -13.61 -7.87
N GLU A 310 15.61 -14.37 -8.28
CA GLU A 310 14.42 -14.67 -7.49
C GLU A 310 13.74 -13.39 -6.99
N ALA A 311 13.73 -13.13 -5.69
CA ALA A 311 13.16 -11.93 -5.06
C ALA A 311 14.15 -10.75 -4.96
N PHE A 312 15.38 -10.90 -5.45
CA PHE A 312 16.46 -9.91 -5.33
C PHE A 312 16.99 -9.52 -6.71
N GLU A 313 17.81 -8.47 -6.76
CA GLU A 313 18.52 -8.05 -7.95
C GLU A 313 20.03 -7.99 -7.70
N ASP A 314 20.80 -8.36 -8.72
CA ASP A 314 22.26 -8.28 -8.72
C ASP A 314 22.73 -7.29 -9.79
N ALA A 315 23.30 -6.19 -9.35
CA ALA A 315 23.98 -5.21 -10.20
C ALA A 315 25.48 -5.54 -10.29
N VAL A 316 26.04 -5.55 -11.49
CA VAL A 316 27.44 -5.94 -11.74
C VAL A 316 28.14 -4.86 -12.55
N LEU A 317 29.18 -4.25 -11.97
CA LEU A 317 30.05 -3.27 -12.58
C LEU A 317 31.36 -3.94 -13.01
N GLY A 318 31.60 -3.98 -14.32
CA GLY A 318 32.72 -4.68 -14.96
C GLY A 318 34.08 -4.00 -14.85
N PHE A 319 34.20 -2.88 -14.15
CA PHE A 319 35.47 -2.20 -13.91
C PHE A 319 35.63 -1.80 -12.44
N SER A 320 36.87 -1.73 -11.98
CA SER A 320 37.14 -1.28 -10.61
C SER A 320 37.26 0.24 -10.56
N LEU A 321 37.03 0.83 -9.38
CA LEU A 321 37.35 2.22 -9.13
C LEU A 321 38.86 2.41 -8.90
N VAL A 322 39.51 1.42 -8.30
CA VAL A 322 40.91 1.50 -7.83
C VAL A 322 41.70 0.24 -8.20
N THR A 323 42.99 0.42 -8.48
CA THR A 323 43.99 -0.63 -8.78
C THR A 323 45.12 -0.55 -7.76
N ALA A 324 46.13 -1.41 -7.88
CA ALA A 324 47.32 -1.32 -7.03
C ALA A 324 48.14 -0.04 -7.30
N GLU A 325 48.03 0.51 -8.51
CA GLU A 325 48.80 1.65 -9.01
C GLU A 325 48.08 3.01 -8.83
N GLY A 326 46.79 3.01 -8.47
CA GLY A 326 46.00 4.23 -8.27
C GLY A 326 44.54 4.08 -8.71
N LEU A 327 43.94 5.16 -9.21
CA LEU A 327 42.57 5.12 -9.73
C LEU A 327 42.52 4.50 -11.13
N ASN A 328 41.61 3.53 -11.33
CA ASN A 328 41.31 2.98 -12.66
C ASN A 328 40.36 3.88 -13.46
N THR A 329 39.62 4.75 -12.79
CA THR A 329 38.70 5.70 -13.41
C THR A 329 38.72 7.04 -12.69
N ASP A 330 38.47 8.13 -13.43
CA ASP A 330 38.25 9.46 -12.85
C ASP A 330 36.82 9.66 -12.31
N TRP A 331 35.94 8.64 -12.42
CA TRP A 331 34.54 8.72 -12.01
C TRP A 331 34.35 9.22 -10.56
N PRO A 332 35.14 8.76 -9.56
CA PRO A 332 35.00 9.28 -8.19
C PRO A 332 35.24 10.78 -8.02
N MET A 333 35.90 11.43 -8.98
CA MET A 333 36.14 12.87 -8.98
C MET A 333 34.98 13.66 -9.62
N LYS A 334 33.96 12.97 -10.15
CA LYS A 334 32.79 13.56 -10.80
C LYS A 334 31.61 13.60 -9.84
N LEU A 335 30.73 14.60 -10.01
CA LEU A 335 29.50 14.73 -9.22
C LEU A 335 28.55 13.53 -9.39
N SER A 336 28.63 12.83 -10.52
CA SER A 336 27.81 11.67 -10.83
C SER A 336 28.11 10.44 -9.96
N PHE A 337 29.30 10.36 -9.33
CA PHE A 337 29.66 9.22 -8.48
C PHE A 337 28.95 9.21 -7.10
N PRO A 338 28.96 10.29 -6.30
CA PRO A 338 28.17 10.30 -5.06
C PRO A 338 26.66 10.16 -5.32
N LEU A 339 26.15 10.69 -6.44
CA LEU A 339 24.76 10.47 -6.87
C LEU A 339 24.49 9.00 -7.22
N PHE A 340 25.44 8.31 -7.86
CA PHE A 340 25.34 6.86 -8.09
C PHE A 340 25.23 6.07 -6.79
N LEU A 341 26.10 6.37 -5.81
CA LEU A 341 26.05 5.68 -4.50
C LEU A 341 24.74 5.96 -3.77
N PHE A 342 24.21 7.18 -3.86
CA PHE A 342 22.88 7.52 -3.37
C PHE A 342 21.80 6.65 -4.03
N ASN A 343 21.75 6.61 -5.36
CA ASN A 343 20.77 5.80 -6.11
C ASN A 343 20.90 4.29 -5.79
N VAL A 344 22.12 3.79 -5.57
CA VAL A 344 22.38 2.41 -5.17
C VAL A 344 21.74 2.11 -3.81
N ILE A 345 21.94 2.97 -2.80
CA ILE A 345 21.31 2.80 -1.49
C ILE A 345 19.79 2.94 -1.61
N GLU A 346 19.30 3.93 -2.36
CA GLU A 346 17.88 4.21 -2.50
C GLU A 346 17.11 3.05 -3.15
N TYR A 347 17.64 2.57 -4.28
CA TYR A 347 17.01 1.53 -5.10
C TYR A 347 17.30 0.12 -4.56
N LEU A 348 18.58 -0.27 -4.45
CA LEU A 348 18.94 -1.63 -4.03
C LEU A 348 18.83 -1.81 -2.51
N GLY A 349 18.93 -0.75 -1.71
CA GLY A 349 18.70 -0.83 -0.27
C GLY A 349 17.22 -0.82 0.13
N GLY A 350 16.29 -0.69 -0.83
CA GLY A 350 14.85 -0.66 -0.56
C GLY A 350 14.38 0.57 0.23
N VAL A 351 15.18 1.65 0.24
CA VAL A 351 14.86 2.89 0.98
C VAL A 351 13.78 3.71 0.27
N ARG A 352 13.51 3.43 -1.02
CA ARG A 352 12.36 4.00 -1.75
C ARG A 352 11.00 3.50 -1.27
N ASP A 353 10.94 2.40 -0.52
CA ASP A 353 9.67 1.72 -0.23
C ASP A 353 9.26 1.63 1.26
N PRO A 354 9.40 2.69 2.09
CA PRO A 354 8.61 2.79 3.30
C PRO A 354 7.22 3.31 2.91
N LEU A 355 6.43 2.45 2.26
CA LEU A 355 5.07 2.72 1.77
C LEU A 355 4.94 3.84 0.72
N VAL A 356 4.89 3.43 -0.54
CA VAL A 356 4.00 4.04 -1.55
C VAL A 356 2.50 3.96 -1.15
N ALA A 357 2.16 3.35 -0.01
CA ALA A 357 0.78 3.17 0.46
C ALA A 357 0.52 3.80 1.84
N GLY A 358 0.62 5.13 1.95
CA GLY A 358 0.20 5.85 3.18
C GLY A 358 -1.29 5.70 3.52
N THR A 359 -2.08 5.14 2.61
CA THR A 359 -3.49 4.84 2.76
C THR A 359 -3.87 3.66 1.86
N VAL A 360 -4.75 2.80 2.36
CA VAL A 360 -5.27 1.64 1.64
C VAL A 360 -6.80 1.69 1.65
N ALA A 361 -7.43 1.22 0.58
CA ALA A 361 -8.89 1.12 0.52
C ALA A 361 -9.39 -0.04 1.39
N PRO A 362 -10.61 0.05 1.96
CA PRO A 362 -11.17 -1.03 2.75
C PRO A 362 -11.36 -2.31 1.92
N GLY A 363 -11.19 -3.48 2.54
CA GLY A 363 -11.36 -4.79 1.87
C GLY A 363 -10.31 -5.10 0.79
N SER A 364 -9.16 -4.42 0.83
CA SER A 364 -8.03 -4.66 -0.07
C SER A 364 -6.86 -5.34 0.64
N SER A 365 -6.02 -6.05 -0.11
CA SER A 365 -4.86 -6.73 0.48
C SER A 365 -3.63 -5.81 0.47
N VAL A 366 -2.96 -5.74 1.61
CA VAL A 366 -1.75 -4.95 1.84
C VAL A 366 -0.55 -5.88 1.88
N LYS A 367 0.49 -5.56 1.12
CA LYS A 367 1.81 -6.18 1.24
C LYS A 367 2.54 -5.51 2.40
N LEU A 368 2.92 -6.28 3.42
CA LEU A 368 3.65 -5.76 4.57
C LEU A 368 5.14 -6.06 4.39
N GLU A 369 5.97 -5.02 4.48
CA GLU A 369 7.43 -5.13 4.40
C GLU A 369 8.07 -4.77 5.73
N THR A 370 8.64 -5.74 6.43
CA THR A 370 9.29 -5.50 7.73
C THR A 370 10.81 -5.58 7.65
N GLU A 371 11.48 -4.99 8.62
CA GLU A 371 12.93 -5.08 8.80
C GLU A 371 13.40 -6.45 9.31
N GLY A 372 12.49 -7.28 9.80
CA GLY A 372 12.78 -8.58 10.39
C GLY A 372 12.64 -9.74 9.41
N ALA A 373 13.61 -10.64 9.38
CA ALA A 373 13.51 -11.93 8.69
C ALA A 373 12.73 -12.98 9.50
N GLY A 374 11.77 -12.54 10.33
CA GLY A 374 10.91 -13.43 11.10
C GLY A 374 10.11 -14.36 10.20
N GLU A 375 9.49 -15.39 10.78
CA GLU A 375 8.50 -16.23 10.08
C GLU A 375 7.09 -15.63 10.20
N GLU A 376 6.89 -14.70 11.13
CA GLU A 376 5.59 -14.17 11.52
C GLU A 376 5.67 -12.67 11.86
N LEU A 377 4.59 -11.96 11.54
CA LEU A 377 4.30 -10.59 11.93
C LEU A 377 3.03 -10.55 12.78
N GLU A 378 2.92 -9.55 13.64
CA GLU A 378 1.68 -9.23 14.35
C GLU A 378 1.12 -7.90 13.83
N VAL A 379 -0.12 -7.92 13.36
CA VAL A 379 -0.87 -6.74 12.96
C VAL A 379 -1.92 -6.44 14.03
N GLN A 380 -1.84 -5.26 14.64
CA GLN A 380 -2.88 -4.70 15.49
C GLN A 380 -3.83 -3.86 14.64
N LYS A 381 -5.11 -4.22 14.68
CA LYS A 381 -6.22 -3.53 14.03
C LYS A 381 -6.67 -2.27 14.80
N PRO A 382 -7.50 -1.40 14.19
CA PRO A 382 -8.08 -0.24 14.87
C PRO A 382 -8.91 -0.58 16.12
N ASP A 383 -9.50 -1.77 16.19
CA ASP A 383 -10.24 -2.30 17.35
C ASP A 383 -9.35 -2.92 18.44
N ASP A 384 -8.02 -2.73 18.35
CA ASP A 384 -6.98 -3.34 19.18
C ASP A 384 -6.86 -4.87 19.06
N ALA A 385 -7.62 -5.52 18.18
CA ALA A 385 -7.45 -6.94 17.92
C ALA A 385 -6.11 -7.20 17.21
N ARG A 386 -5.47 -8.32 17.56
CA ARG A 386 -4.16 -8.70 17.02
C ARG A 386 -4.28 -9.94 16.15
N VAL A 387 -3.68 -9.88 14.96
CA VAL A 387 -3.70 -10.96 13.97
C VAL A 387 -2.26 -11.32 13.61
N THR A 388 -1.93 -12.59 13.69
CA THR A 388 -0.62 -13.10 13.26
C THR A 388 -0.63 -13.37 11.76
N VAL A 389 0.31 -12.76 11.04
CA VAL A 389 0.49 -12.91 9.59
C VAL A 389 1.77 -13.71 9.35
N LEU A 390 1.62 -14.86 8.69
CA LEU A 390 2.76 -15.72 8.34
C LEU A 390 3.41 -15.26 7.05
N ARG A 391 4.73 -15.46 6.97
CA ARG A 391 5.51 -15.19 5.76
C ARG A 391 5.13 -16.18 4.64
N SER A 392 4.93 -15.66 3.44
CA SER A 392 4.67 -16.48 2.24
C SER A 392 5.94 -17.19 1.75
N ASP A 393 5.78 -18.22 0.93
CA ASP A 393 6.90 -18.94 0.28
C ASP A 393 7.77 -18.02 -0.59
N PHE A 394 7.22 -16.89 -1.07
CA PHE A 394 7.93 -15.87 -1.85
C PHE A 394 8.59 -14.80 -0.96
N GLY A 395 8.60 -15.01 0.36
CA GLY A 395 9.28 -14.15 1.32
C GLY A 395 8.53 -12.86 1.69
N THR A 396 7.26 -12.72 1.29
CA THR A 396 6.41 -11.53 1.52
C THR A 396 5.32 -11.80 2.56
N TYR A 397 4.80 -10.73 3.19
CA TYR A 397 3.63 -10.81 4.07
C TYR A 397 2.44 -10.16 3.40
N HIS A 398 1.27 -10.81 3.49
CA HIS A 398 0.03 -10.30 2.93
C HIS A 398 -1.03 -10.24 4.01
N PHE A 399 -1.59 -9.06 4.23
CA PHE A 399 -2.70 -8.84 5.14
C PHE A 399 -3.94 -8.45 4.33
N ALA A 400 -5.11 -8.96 4.69
CA ALA A 400 -6.34 -8.74 3.93
C ALA A 400 -7.55 -8.33 4.79
N GLU A 401 -7.42 -8.36 6.13
CA GLU A 401 -8.49 -7.97 7.07
C GLU A 401 -8.50 -6.44 7.25
N THR A 402 -8.74 -5.71 6.16
CA THR A 402 -8.76 -4.24 6.10
C THR A 402 -10.18 -3.67 6.04
N ASP A 403 -11.14 -4.35 6.66
CA ASP A 403 -12.56 -3.95 6.60
C ASP A 403 -12.89 -2.76 7.51
N GLU A 404 -12.03 -2.47 8.50
CA GLU A 404 -12.20 -1.38 9.45
C GLU A 404 -11.36 -0.17 9.05
N LEU A 405 -11.98 1.02 9.09
CA LEU A 405 -11.29 2.29 8.89
C LEU A 405 -10.43 2.62 10.12
N GLY A 406 -9.27 3.22 9.89
CA GLY A 406 -8.37 3.62 10.97
C GLY A 406 -6.92 3.22 10.72
N VAL A 407 -6.14 3.24 11.80
CA VAL A 407 -4.71 2.93 11.77
C VAL A 407 -4.47 1.51 12.22
N TYR A 408 -3.62 0.82 11.47
CA TYR A 408 -3.14 -0.52 11.75
C TYR A 408 -1.66 -0.43 12.10
N ALA A 409 -1.25 -1.14 13.15
CA ALA A 409 0.14 -1.20 13.57
C ALA A 409 0.73 -2.59 13.29
N VAL A 410 1.92 -2.63 12.71
CA VAL A 410 2.61 -3.83 12.25
C VAL A 410 3.91 -3.98 13.04
N SER A 411 4.07 -5.12 13.72
CA SER A 411 5.25 -5.41 14.53
C SER A 411 5.82 -6.79 14.20
N ALA A 412 7.15 -6.91 14.27
CA ALA A 412 7.88 -8.14 13.95
C ALA A 412 8.18 -9.02 15.18
N GLY A 413 7.33 -8.98 16.22
CA GLY A 413 7.49 -9.75 17.46
C GLY A 413 8.66 -9.33 18.37
N ASP A 414 9.55 -8.44 17.92
CA ASP A 414 10.57 -7.80 18.76
C ASP A 414 10.01 -6.51 19.37
N GLU A 415 9.59 -6.56 20.64
CA GLU A 415 9.03 -5.44 21.40
C GLU A 415 9.94 -4.19 21.45
N LYS A 416 11.22 -4.31 21.07
CA LYS A 416 12.17 -3.19 21.06
C LYS A 416 12.11 -2.33 19.81
N LYS A 417 11.43 -2.75 18.75
CA LYS A 417 11.27 -1.96 17.53
C LYS A 417 9.90 -1.28 17.52
N LEU A 418 9.90 0.00 17.12
CA LEU A 418 8.66 0.75 16.94
C LEU A 418 7.85 0.11 15.80
N PRO A 419 6.53 -0.09 15.98
CA PRO A 419 5.71 -0.68 14.94
C PRO A 419 5.61 0.26 13.73
N GLN A 420 5.61 -0.31 12.53
CA GLN A 420 5.23 0.44 11.34
C GLN A 420 3.72 0.57 11.29
N HIS A 421 3.21 1.67 10.78
CA HIS A 421 1.78 1.93 10.69
C HIS A 421 1.34 2.04 9.23
N PHE A 422 0.12 1.61 8.95
CA PHE A 422 -0.59 1.95 7.71
C PHE A 422 -2.02 2.37 8.06
N ALA A 423 -2.64 3.17 7.19
CA ALA A 423 -4.00 3.64 7.39
C ALA A 423 -4.94 3.01 6.35
N VAL A 424 -6.17 2.73 6.78
CA VAL A 424 -7.29 2.37 5.91
C VAL A 424 -8.31 3.49 5.97
N ASN A 425 -8.62 4.07 4.80
CA ASN A 425 -9.53 5.20 4.66
C ASN A 425 -10.53 4.93 3.55
N LEU A 426 -11.74 5.49 3.66
CA LEU A 426 -12.79 5.30 2.67
C LEU A 426 -12.41 5.90 1.31
N PHE A 427 -12.11 7.20 1.26
CA PHE A 427 -11.73 7.96 0.07
C PHE A 427 -12.52 7.62 -1.21
N ASP A 428 -13.82 7.33 -1.06
CA ASP A 428 -14.72 7.00 -2.16
C ASP A 428 -15.84 8.05 -2.26
N PRO A 429 -15.75 9.00 -3.19
CA PRO A 429 -16.80 9.99 -3.42
C PRO A 429 -18.16 9.38 -3.79
N GLN A 430 -18.21 8.14 -4.29
CA GLN A 430 -19.49 7.47 -4.55
C GLN A 430 -20.13 7.02 -3.24
N GLU A 431 -19.38 6.42 -2.31
CA GLU A 431 -19.91 6.06 -0.98
C GLU A 431 -20.26 7.29 -0.15
N SER A 432 -19.44 8.35 -0.21
CA SER A 432 -19.72 9.61 0.46
C SER A 432 -20.97 10.32 -0.09
N ASN A 433 -21.41 10.02 -1.31
CA ASN A 433 -22.63 10.59 -1.86
C ASN A 433 -23.88 9.78 -1.48
N ILE A 434 -24.30 9.91 -0.22
CA ILE A 434 -25.49 9.23 0.31
C ILE A 434 -26.82 9.82 -0.17
N ARG A 435 -26.78 10.86 -1.02
CA ARG A 435 -27.98 11.43 -1.63
C ARG A 435 -28.49 10.48 -2.69
N LEU A 436 -29.81 10.33 -2.75
CA LEU A 436 -30.44 9.54 -3.81
C LEU A 436 -30.08 10.09 -5.22
N PRO A 437 -29.64 9.24 -6.17
CA PRO A 437 -29.41 9.65 -7.55
C PRO A 437 -30.67 10.23 -8.20
N GLU A 438 -30.50 11.18 -9.14
CA GLU A 438 -31.62 11.79 -9.87
C GLU A 438 -32.41 10.75 -10.67
N THR A 439 -31.71 9.76 -11.23
CA THR A 439 -32.33 8.64 -11.94
C THR A 439 -32.84 7.60 -10.97
N ASN A 440 -34.11 7.22 -11.12
CA ASN A 440 -34.74 6.15 -10.34
C ASN A 440 -34.54 4.77 -10.98
N GLN A 441 -33.43 4.56 -11.69
CA GLN A 441 -33.16 3.34 -12.45
C GLN A 441 -31.71 2.93 -12.23
N ILE A 442 -31.49 1.61 -12.14
CA ILE A 442 -30.17 1.00 -12.11
C ILE A 442 -30.04 0.07 -13.32
N THR A 443 -28.83 -0.08 -13.83
CA THR A 443 -28.54 -0.97 -14.96
C THR A 443 -27.83 -2.21 -14.45
N ILE A 444 -28.40 -3.39 -14.70
CA ILE A 444 -27.75 -4.67 -14.42
C ILE A 444 -27.62 -5.43 -15.75
N GLY A 445 -26.38 -5.58 -16.22
CA GLY A 445 -26.09 -6.11 -17.54
C GLY A 445 -26.62 -5.20 -18.63
N ASN A 446 -27.66 -5.67 -19.33
CA ASN A 446 -28.35 -4.92 -20.39
C ASN A 446 -29.82 -4.62 -20.03
N VAL A 447 -30.17 -4.66 -18.74
CA VAL A 447 -31.55 -4.48 -18.27
C VAL A 447 -31.62 -3.32 -17.29
N ASP A 448 -32.46 -2.34 -17.63
CA ASP A 448 -32.78 -1.22 -16.76
C ASP A 448 -33.88 -1.63 -15.77
N ILE A 449 -33.59 -1.52 -14.48
CA ILE A 449 -34.49 -1.86 -13.39
C ILE A 449 -34.92 -0.57 -12.70
N ALA A 450 -36.23 -0.29 -12.72
CA ALA A 450 -36.79 0.84 -12.01
C ALA A 450 -36.80 0.59 -10.49
N GLY A 451 -36.27 1.55 -9.74
CA GLY A 451 -36.34 1.56 -8.29
C GLY A 451 -37.76 1.85 -7.81
N SER A 452 -38.16 1.16 -6.75
CA SER A 452 -39.31 1.53 -5.94
C SER A 452 -38.84 2.01 -4.58
N ALA A 453 -39.57 2.94 -3.96
CA ALA A 453 -39.26 3.32 -2.58
C ALA A 453 -39.35 2.05 -1.70
N ALA A 454 -38.41 1.90 -0.76
CA ALA A 454 -38.53 0.88 0.27
C ALA A 454 -39.75 1.23 1.16
N GLU A 455 -40.91 0.64 0.86
CA GLU A 455 -42.03 0.69 1.79
C GLU A 455 -41.61 -0.06 3.05
N GLN A 456 -41.35 0.70 4.13
CA GLN A 456 -41.20 0.12 5.45
C GLN A 456 -42.51 -0.58 5.78
N VAL A 457 -42.57 -1.91 5.60
CA VAL A 457 -43.65 -2.73 6.13
C VAL A 457 -43.44 -2.77 7.65
N ALA A 458 -43.75 -1.67 8.31
CA ALA A 458 -43.79 -1.59 9.76
C ALA A 458 -44.92 -2.52 10.20
N ARG A 459 -44.57 -3.73 10.61
CA ARG A 459 -45.51 -4.70 11.16
C ARG A 459 -46.00 -4.16 12.50
N HIS A 460 -47.00 -3.28 12.46
CA HIS A 460 -47.63 -2.72 13.64
C HIS A 460 -48.18 -3.86 14.50
N GLN A 461 -47.62 -4.02 15.69
CA GLN A 461 -47.99 -5.08 16.63
C GLN A 461 -49.28 -4.73 17.38
N GLY A 462 -50.36 -4.41 16.65
CA GLY A 462 -51.66 -4.03 17.22
C GLY A 462 -52.27 -5.10 18.13
N TRP A 463 -51.83 -6.36 17.97
CA TRP A 463 -52.19 -7.46 18.87
C TRP A 463 -51.80 -7.20 20.33
N LYS A 464 -50.72 -6.45 20.61
CA LYS A 464 -50.32 -6.08 21.97
C LYS A 464 -51.39 -5.22 22.67
N ILE A 465 -52.00 -4.30 21.92
CA ILE A 465 -53.11 -3.47 22.42
C ILE A 465 -54.35 -4.32 22.69
N LEU A 466 -54.64 -5.29 21.81
CA LEU A 466 -55.75 -6.23 22.02
C LEU A 466 -55.55 -7.11 23.25
N VAL A 467 -54.33 -7.60 23.51
CA VAL A 467 -53.99 -8.37 24.72
C VAL A 467 -54.12 -7.53 25.98
N LEU A 468 -53.69 -6.27 25.95
CA LEU A 468 -53.83 -5.35 27.08
C LEU A 468 -55.31 -5.08 27.40
N LEU A 469 -56.14 -4.87 26.36
CA LEU A 469 -57.60 -4.72 26.51
C LEU A 469 -58.24 -5.97 27.12
N ALA A 470 -57.86 -7.17 26.66
CA ALA A 470 -58.35 -8.42 27.22
C ALA A 470 -57.96 -8.60 28.70
N LEU A 471 -56.74 -8.19 29.08
CA LEU A 471 -56.29 -8.20 30.48
C LEU A 471 -57.13 -7.27 31.36
N VAL A 472 -57.44 -6.05 30.87
CA VAL A 472 -58.30 -5.11 31.59
C VAL A 472 -59.70 -5.70 31.82
N VAL A 473 -60.28 -6.35 30.81
CA VAL A 473 -61.58 -7.03 30.94
C VAL A 473 -61.52 -8.12 32.01
N LEU A 474 -60.48 -8.96 32.00
CA LEU A 474 -60.26 -10.00 33.02
C LEU A 474 -60.11 -9.41 34.42
N LEU A 475 -59.38 -8.31 34.59
CA LEU A 475 -59.22 -7.64 35.88
C LEU A 475 -60.54 -7.05 36.38
N VAL A 476 -61.34 -6.46 35.50
CA VAL A 476 -62.68 -5.95 35.83
C VAL A 476 -63.61 -7.08 36.23
N GLU A 477 -63.60 -8.18 35.49
CA GLU A 477 -64.41 -9.36 35.79
C GLU A 477 -63.99 -10.00 37.12
N TRP A 478 -62.69 -10.14 37.36
CA TRP A 478 -62.13 -10.61 38.63
C TRP A 478 -62.53 -9.71 39.81
N TYR A 479 -62.49 -8.39 39.63
CA TYR A 479 -62.91 -7.42 40.63
C TYR A 479 -64.42 -7.56 40.95
N ILE A 480 -65.27 -7.69 39.93
CA ILE A 480 -66.71 -7.89 40.09
C ILE A 480 -67.00 -9.23 40.80
N TYR A 481 -66.31 -10.30 40.42
CA TYR A 481 -66.44 -11.62 41.04
C TYR A 481 -66.08 -11.57 42.53
N ASN A 482 -64.92 -10.99 42.89
CA ASN A 482 -64.50 -10.85 44.28
C ASN A 482 -65.48 -10.01 45.10
N ARG A 483 -66.05 -8.96 44.51
CA ARG A 483 -67.08 -8.13 45.18
C ARG A 483 -68.39 -8.89 45.42
N ARG A 484 -68.76 -9.85 44.57
CA ARG A 484 -69.93 -10.72 44.74
C ARG A 484 -69.74 -11.83 45.77
N VAL A 485 -68.51 -12.28 46.00
CA VAL A 485 -68.19 -13.35 46.98
C VAL A 485 -68.08 -12.79 48.41
N TYR A 486 -67.92 -11.47 48.57
CA TYR A 486 -67.79 -10.79 49.87
C TYR A 486 -69.11 -10.20 50.44
N LEU A 487 -70.22 -10.24 49.68
CA LEU A 487 -71.57 -9.86 50.09
C LEU A 487 -72.42 -11.12 50.27
#